data_AF-A0A2L0AEY8-F1
#
_entry.id   AF-A0A2L0AEY8-F1
#
_cell.length_a   1.000
_cell.length_b   1.000
_cell.length_c   1.000
_cell.angle_alpha   90.00
_cell.angle_beta   90.00
_cell.angle_gamma   90.00
#
_symmetry.space_group_name_H-M   'P 1'
#
loop_
_entity.id
_entity.type
_entity.pdbx_description
1 polymer ?
#
loop_
_entity_poly.entity_id
_entity_poly.type
_entity_poly.pdbx_seq_one_letter_code
_entity_poly.pdbx_strand_id
1 'polypeptide(L)'
;MVGGEDRVLADDTWVNRVENESIGEAFSRLVGSGKEYAHAELNKQKLRAGIVAASATYIAILLVGALVIALAAVGALLVGLIITLSPALTPGGATAAVVVAALVIAGLLALLAKSRITQMTRDIKA
;
A
#
# COMPACT_ATOMS: atom_id res chain seq x y z
N MET A 1 -42.08 -31.84 -32.79
CA MET A 1 -41.47 -31.50 -31.49
C MET A 1 -40.31 -32.46 -31.31
N VAL A 2 -39.10 -32.02 -31.70
CA VAL A 2 -37.86 -32.81 -31.69
C VAL A 2 -37.22 -32.61 -30.31
N GLY A 3 -37.07 -33.67 -29.52
CA GLY A 3 -36.57 -33.52 -28.15
C GLY A 3 -36.65 -34.79 -27.32
N GLY A 4 -35.86 -35.80 -27.66
CA GLY A 4 -35.79 -37.02 -26.86
C GLY A 4 -34.58 -37.91 -27.16
N GLU A 5 -34.25 -38.12 -28.42
CA GLU A 5 -33.29 -39.15 -28.86
C GLU A 5 -31.84 -38.64 -28.82
N ASP A 6 -31.64 -37.35 -29.08
CA ASP A 6 -30.37 -36.64 -29.10
C ASP A 6 -29.73 -36.46 -27.70
N ARG A 7 -30.47 -36.76 -26.62
CA ARG A 7 -29.95 -36.76 -25.24
C ARG A 7 -29.33 -38.10 -24.82
N VAL A 8 -29.67 -39.19 -25.49
CA VAL A 8 -29.17 -40.54 -25.16
C VAL A 8 -27.80 -40.80 -25.80
N LEU A 9 -27.52 -40.16 -26.95
CA LEU A 9 -26.28 -40.25 -27.73
C LEU A 9 -25.18 -39.28 -27.24
N ALA A 10 -25.51 -38.40 -26.30
CA ALA A 10 -24.56 -37.48 -25.68
C ALA A 10 -23.96 -38.06 -24.40
N ASP A 11 -24.65 -38.97 -23.72
CA ASP A 11 -24.26 -39.53 -22.42
C ASP A 11 -23.20 -40.64 -22.56
N ASP A 12 -23.35 -41.50 -23.56
CA ASP A 12 -22.45 -42.62 -23.85
C ASP A 12 -21.05 -42.18 -24.33
N THR A 13 -20.93 -41.03 -24.99
CA THR A 13 -19.65 -40.51 -25.50
C THR A 13 -18.72 -39.92 -24.42
N TRP A 14 -19.24 -39.47 -23.28
CA TRP A 14 -18.39 -39.02 -22.15
C TRP A 14 -17.90 -40.19 -21.31
N VAL A 15 -18.75 -41.20 -21.11
CA VAL A 15 -18.40 -42.41 -20.35
C VAL A 15 -17.36 -43.23 -21.11
N ASN A 16 -17.55 -43.48 -22.41
CA ASN A 16 -16.58 -44.23 -23.23
C ASN A 16 -15.20 -43.56 -23.33
N ARG A 17 -15.14 -42.22 -23.28
CA ARG A 17 -13.87 -41.48 -23.32
C ARG A 17 -13.02 -41.74 -22.09
N VAL A 18 -13.64 -41.83 -20.91
CA VAL A 18 -12.95 -42.06 -19.63
C VAL A 18 -12.52 -43.53 -19.52
N GLU A 19 -13.30 -44.46 -20.09
CA GLU A 19 -13.02 -45.90 -20.03
C GLU A 19 -11.85 -46.33 -20.93
N ASN A 20 -11.60 -45.61 -22.04
CA ASN A 20 -10.46 -45.83 -22.94
C ASN A 20 -9.24 -44.93 -22.63
N GLU A 21 -9.36 -43.97 -21.70
CA GLU A 21 -8.25 -43.11 -21.29
C GLU A 21 -7.37 -43.88 -20.29
N SER A 22 -6.07 -43.98 -20.58
CA SER A 22 -5.13 -44.57 -19.65
C SER A 22 -5.13 -43.78 -18.34
N ILE A 23 -5.09 -44.47 -17.20
CA ILE A 23 -4.96 -43.84 -15.88
C ILE A 23 -3.77 -42.86 -15.85
N GLY A 24 -2.70 -43.15 -16.59
CA GLY A 24 -1.54 -42.26 -16.74
C GLY A 24 -1.85 -40.96 -17.48
N GLU A 25 -2.78 -40.99 -18.43
CA GLU A 25 -3.21 -39.84 -19.23
C GLU A 25 -4.15 -38.94 -18.42
N ALA A 26 -5.10 -39.53 -17.68
CA ALA A 26 -5.94 -38.84 -16.70
C ALA A 26 -5.11 -38.18 -15.59
N PHE A 27 -4.09 -38.88 -15.07
CA PHE A 27 -3.16 -38.33 -14.07
C PHE A 27 -2.33 -37.18 -14.64
N SER A 28 -1.81 -37.33 -15.86
CA SER A 28 -1.05 -36.27 -16.54
C SER A 28 -1.91 -35.02 -16.78
N ARG A 29 -3.20 -35.19 -17.09
CA ARG A 29 -4.17 -34.10 -17.23
C ARG A 29 -4.43 -33.39 -15.90
N LEU A 30 -4.63 -34.13 -14.81
CA LEU A 30 -4.81 -33.57 -13.47
C LEU A 30 -3.58 -32.79 -13.00
N VAL A 31 -2.39 -33.32 -13.23
CA VAL A 31 -1.12 -32.65 -12.90
C VAL A 31 -0.94 -31.38 -13.75
N GLY A 32 -1.26 -31.45 -15.04
CA GLY A 32 -1.25 -30.30 -15.95
C GLY A 32 -2.20 -29.19 -15.48
N SER A 33 -3.47 -29.52 -15.24
CA SER A 33 -4.48 -28.57 -14.76
C SER A 33 -4.17 -28.03 -13.36
N GLY A 34 -3.60 -28.84 -12.47
CA GLY A 34 -3.17 -28.39 -11.14
C GLY A 34 -2.00 -27.39 -11.19
N LYS A 35 -1.06 -27.60 -12.12
CA LYS A 35 0.06 -26.67 -12.36
C LYS A 35 -0.44 -25.34 -12.94
N GLU A 36 -1.35 -25.37 -13.89
CA GLU A 36 -1.97 -24.16 -14.45
C GLU A 36 -2.75 -23.36 -13.39
N TYR A 37 -3.51 -24.06 -12.54
CA TYR A 37 -4.22 -23.44 -11.43
C TYR A 37 -3.26 -22.78 -10.42
N ALA A 38 -2.17 -23.47 -10.07
CA ALA A 38 -1.14 -22.90 -9.20
C ALA A 38 -0.51 -21.64 -9.81
N HIS A 39 -0.20 -21.65 -11.11
CA HIS A 39 0.30 -20.47 -11.81
C HIS A 39 -0.71 -19.32 -11.84
N ALA A 40 -2.00 -19.61 -11.97
CA ALA A 40 -3.05 -18.60 -11.97
C ALA A 40 -3.15 -17.86 -10.62
N GLU A 41 -3.12 -18.57 -9.50
CA GLU A 41 -3.20 -17.95 -8.17
C GLU A 41 -1.91 -17.15 -7.84
N LEU A 42 -0.74 -17.65 -8.24
CA LEU A 42 0.52 -16.90 -8.13
C LEU A 42 0.48 -15.60 -8.93
N ASN A 43 -0.01 -15.64 -10.16
CA ASN A 43 -0.13 -14.45 -11.00
C ASN A 43 -1.13 -13.44 -10.43
N LYS A 44 -2.23 -13.90 -9.83
CA LYS A 44 -3.21 -13.04 -9.16
C LYS A 44 -2.61 -12.34 -7.93
N GLN A 45 -1.83 -13.05 -7.11
CA GLN A 45 -1.12 -12.43 -5.99
C GLN A 45 -0.06 -11.43 -6.46
N LYS A 46 0.68 -11.77 -7.53
CA LYS A 46 1.65 -10.87 -8.16
C LYS A 46 1.01 -9.60 -8.72
N LEU A 47 -0.17 -9.72 -9.33
CA LEU A 47 -0.96 -8.57 -9.81
C LEU A 47 -1.44 -7.68 -8.67
N ARG A 48 -1.97 -8.26 -7.58
CA ARG A 48 -2.36 -7.47 -6.40
C ARG A 48 -1.17 -6.73 -5.79
N ALA A 49 -0.03 -7.41 -5.64
CA ALA A 49 1.20 -6.78 -5.18
C ALA A 49 1.69 -5.68 -6.14
N GLY A 50 1.60 -5.91 -7.44
CA GLY A 50 1.98 -4.94 -8.48
C GLY A 50 1.09 -3.68 -8.48
N ILE A 51 -0.23 -3.83 -8.29
CA ILE A 51 -1.17 -2.69 -8.20
C ILE A 51 -0.86 -1.84 -6.97
N VAL A 52 -0.65 -2.49 -5.81
CA VAL A 52 -0.27 -1.77 -4.57
C VAL A 52 1.08 -1.06 -4.76
N ALA A 53 2.07 -1.74 -5.33
CA ALA A 53 3.38 -1.15 -5.59
C ALA A 53 3.32 0.03 -6.58
N ALA A 54 2.52 -0.07 -7.65
CA ALA A 54 2.34 1.02 -8.61
C ALA A 54 1.70 2.25 -7.96
N SER A 55 0.69 2.04 -7.10
CA SER A 55 0.07 3.15 -6.35
C SER A 55 1.01 3.78 -5.33
N ALA A 56 1.89 3.00 -4.72
CA ALA A 56 2.84 3.47 -3.71
C ALA A 56 3.81 4.53 -4.27
N THR A 57 4.22 4.42 -5.53
CA THR A 57 5.13 5.39 -6.17
C THR A 57 4.49 6.78 -6.28
N TYR A 58 3.25 6.85 -6.76
CA TYR A 58 2.54 8.14 -6.87
C TYR A 58 2.29 8.77 -5.50
N ILE A 59 1.89 7.95 -4.51
CA ILE A 59 1.71 8.39 -3.13
C ILE A 59 3.05 8.91 -2.57
N ALA A 60 4.15 8.20 -2.81
CA ALA A 60 5.48 8.61 -2.36
C ALA A 60 5.89 9.96 -2.95
N ILE A 61 5.69 10.17 -4.26
CA ILE A 61 6.00 11.45 -4.93
C ILE A 61 5.17 12.59 -4.32
N LEU A 62 3.86 12.37 -4.13
CA LEU A 62 2.98 13.37 -3.53
C LEU A 62 3.37 13.69 -2.08
N LEU A 63 3.71 12.67 -1.28
CA LEU A 63 4.15 12.85 0.10
C LEU A 63 5.48 13.59 0.18
N VAL A 64 6.45 13.24 -0.68
CA VAL A 64 7.73 13.95 -0.74
C VAL A 64 7.53 15.40 -1.16
N GLY A 65 6.70 15.66 -2.18
CA GLY A 65 6.37 17.02 -2.61
C GLY A 65 5.70 17.82 -1.50
N ALA A 66 4.70 17.25 -0.83
CA ALA A 66 4.03 17.87 0.30
C ALA A 66 4.98 18.16 1.47
N LEU A 67 5.90 17.23 1.77
CA LEU A 67 6.89 17.40 2.82
C LEU A 67 7.87 18.55 2.51
N VAL A 68 8.36 18.64 1.27
CA VAL A 68 9.24 19.72 0.83
C VAL A 68 8.53 21.07 0.92
N ILE A 69 7.29 21.16 0.44
CA ILE A 69 6.50 22.39 0.50
C ILE A 69 6.22 22.78 1.96
N ALA A 70 5.84 21.83 2.81
CA ALA A 70 5.61 22.07 4.23
C ALA A 70 6.87 22.60 4.93
N LEU A 71 8.04 22.00 4.65
CA LEU A 71 9.32 22.46 5.21
C LEU A 71 9.66 23.88 4.75
N ALA A 72 9.49 24.17 3.46
CA ALA A 72 9.71 25.50 2.90
C ALA A 72 8.74 26.53 3.52
N ALA A 73 7.47 26.17 3.69
CA ALA A 73 6.46 27.02 4.31
C ALA A 73 6.80 27.34 5.77
N VAL A 74 7.28 26.36 6.55
CA VAL A 74 7.76 26.61 7.93
C VAL A 74 8.91 27.62 7.92
N GLY A 75 9.90 27.45 7.05
CA GLY A 75 11.00 28.41 6.92
C GLY A 75 10.52 29.83 6.57
N ALA A 76 9.63 29.94 5.56
CA ALA A 76 9.05 31.22 5.15
C ALA A 76 8.22 31.87 6.26
N LEU A 77 7.44 31.08 7.02
CA LEU A 77 6.66 31.55 8.16
C LEU A 77 7.56 32.11 9.27
N LEU A 78 8.68 31.43 9.58
CA LEU A 78 9.65 31.92 10.57
C LEU A 78 10.27 33.24 10.12
N VAL A 79 10.70 33.35 8.87
CA VAL A 79 11.24 34.61 8.31
C VAL A 79 10.21 35.73 8.36
N GLY A 80 8.97 35.46 7.95
CA GLY A 80 7.88 36.43 8.03
C GLY A 80 7.59 36.89 9.47
N LEU A 81 7.65 35.96 10.44
CA LEU A 81 7.47 36.27 11.86
C LEU A 81 8.61 37.15 12.40
N ILE A 82 9.86 36.88 12.01
CA ILE A 82 11.01 37.70 12.39
C ILE A 82 10.85 39.13 11.85
N ILE A 83 10.47 39.30 10.59
CA ILE A 83 10.25 40.63 10.00
C ILE A 83 9.12 41.36 10.73
N THR A 84 8.04 40.64 11.05
CA THR A 84 6.88 41.20 11.77
C THR A 84 7.22 41.64 13.20
N LEU A 85 8.07 40.89 13.91
CA LEU A 85 8.49 41.20 15.29
C LEU A 85 9.66 42.20 15.36
N SER A 86 10.41 42.38 14.28
CA SER A 86 11.60 43.23 14.25
C SER A 86 11.35 44.68 14.73
N PRO A 87 10.22 45.34 14.40
CA PRO A 87 9.92 46.67 14.91
C PRO A 87 9.78 46.74 16.44
N ALA A 88 9.41 45.64 17.09
CA ALA A 88 9.18 45.59 18.53
C ALA A 88 10.41 45.13 19.34
N LEU A 89 11.20 44.19 18.81
CA LEU A 89 12.24 43.48 19.56
C LEU A 89 13.66 43.68 19.05
N THR A 90 13.85 44.55 18.05
CA THR A 90 15.06 44.62 17.20
C THR A 90 15.28 43.31 16.41
N PRO A 91 16.01 43.34 15.27
CA PRO A 91 16.16 42.15 14.43
C PRO A 91 16.79 40.94 15.17
N GLY A 92 17.76 41.19 16.05
CA GLY A 92 18.42 40.14 16.83
C GLY A 92 17.48 39.53 17.89
N GLY A 93 16.74 40.37 18.62
CA GLY A 93 15.79 39.91 19.64
C GLY A 93 14.61 39.14 19.04
N ALA A 94 14.11 39.59 17.89
CA ALA A 94 13.06 38.88 17.15
C ALA A 94 13.51 37.48 16.71
N THR A 95 14.73 37.36 16.16
CA THR A 95 15.29 36.07 15.74
C THR A 95 15.45 35.11 16.92
N ALA A 96 16.02 35.58 18.03
CA ALA A 96 16.18 34.76 19.23
C ALA A 96 14.84 34.27 19.79
N ALA A 97 13.84 35.15 19.89
CA ALA A 97 12.51 34.79 20.39
C ALA A 97 11.82 33.74 19.49
N VAL A 98 11.86 33.92 18.17
CA VAL A 98 11.24 33.01 17.21
C VAL A 98 11.91 31.63 17.24
N VAL A 99 13.24 31.58 17.29
CA VAL A 99 13.97 30.30 17.37
C VAL A 99 13.63 29.54 18.64
N VAL A 100 13.62 30.22 19.80
CA VAL A 100 13.26 29.58 21.08
C VAL A 100 11.82 29.06 21.02
N ALA A 101 10.86 29.85 20.54
CA ALA A 101 9.48 29.43 20.39
C ALA A 101 9.34 28.21 19.46
N ALA A 102 10.03 28.22 18.31
CA ALA A 102 10.02 27.10 17.36
C ALA A 102 10.60 25.82 17.97
N LEU A 103 11.69 25.91 18.75
CA LEU A 103 12.30 24.77 19.43
C LEU A 103 11.39 24.19 20.52
N VAL A 104 10.67 25.04 21.27
CA VAL A 104 9.68 24.60 22.25
C VAL A 104 8.57 23.80 21.55
N ILE A 105 8.01 24.33 20.46
CA ILE A 105 6.96 23.66 19.69
C ILE A 105 7.46 22.34 19.11
N ALA A 106 8.65 22.33 18.50
CA ALA A 106 9.26 21.11 17.96
C ALA A 106 9.49 20.05 19.04
N GLY A 107 9.95 20.47 20.23
CA GLY A 107 10.12 19.59 21.39
C GLY A 107 8.79 18.97 21.84
N LEU A 108 7.72 19.76 21.95
CA LEU A 108 6.39 19.26 22.31
C LEU A 108 5.86 18.25 21.29
N LEU A 109 5.99 18.55 20.00
CA LEU A 109 5.60 17.62 18.93
C LEU A 109 6.40 16.31 19.00
N ALA A 110 7.70 16.37 19.27
CA ALA A 110 8.56 15.19 19.44
C ALA A 110 8.12 14.34 20.65
N LEU A 111 7.74 14.97 21.77
CA LEU A 111 7.23 14.26 22.95
C LEU A 111 5.89 13.57 22.67
N LEU A 112 4.99 14.24 21.96
CA LEU A 112 3.71 13.65 21.53
C LEU A 112 3.93 12.47 20.58
N ALA A 113 4.82 12.60 19.60
CA ALA A 113 5.18 11.52 18.69
C ALA A 113 5.76 10.32 19.45
N LYS A 114 6.68 10.55 20.39
CA LYS A 114 7.25 9.50 21.25
C LYS A 114 6.16 8.79 22.06
N SER A 115 5.20 9.52 22.61
CA SER A 115 4.08 8.95 23.37
C SER A 115 3.26 7.99 22.50
N ARG A 116 2.93 8.38 21.26
CA ARG A 116 2.19 7.54 20.32
C ARG A 116 2.95 6.27 19.92
N ILE A 117 4.24 6.39 19.59
CA ILE A 117 5.07 5.23 19.22
C ILE A 117 5.19 4.24 20.38
N THR A 118 5.32 4.76 21.61
CA THR A 118 5.42 3.94 22.82
C THR A 118 4.11 3.17 23.07
N GLN A 119 2.96 3.82 22.88
CA GLN A 119 1.64 3.17 22.98
C GLN A 119 1.51 2.03 21.97
N MET A 120 1.78 2.28 20.69
CA MET A 120 1.71 1.25 19.64
C MET A 120 2.61 0.06 19.94
N THR A 121 3.84 0.31 20.41
CA THR A 121 4.78 -0.77 20.73
C THR A 121 4.33 -1.59 21.93
N ARG A 122 3.64 -0.98 22.90
CA ARG A 122 3.06 -1.69 24.05
C ARG A 122 1.89 -2.56 23.62
N ASP A 123 1.02 -2.06 22.77
CA ASP A 123 -0.18 -2.77 22.31
C ASP A 123 0.18 -3.98 21.42
N ILE A 124 1.31 -3.93 20.67
CA ILE A 124 1.83 -5.08 19.91
C ILE A 124 2.38 -6.18 20.81
N LYS A 125 2.82 -5.86 22.03
CA LYS A 125 3.44 -6.80 22.96
C LYS A 125 2.47 -7.35 24.02
N ALA A 126 1.26 -6.83 24.09
CA ALA A 126 0.19 -7.28 24.99
C ALA A 126 -0.63 -8.40 24.32
#